data_AF-A0A3B8RWI6-F1
#
_entry.id   AF-A0A3B8RWI6-F1
#
_cell.length_a   1.000
_cell.length_b   1.000
_cell.length_c   1.000
_cell.angle_alpha   90.00
_cell.angle_beta   90.00
_cell.angle_gamma   90.00
#
_symmetry.space_group_name_H-M   'P 1'
#
loop_
_entity.id
_entity.type
_entity.pdbx_description
1 polymer ?
#
loop_
_entity_poly.entity_id
_entity_poly.type
_entity_poly.pdbx_seq_one_letter_code
_entity_poly.pdbx_strand_id
1 'polypeptide(L)'
;MIDSNIVLTGQTIAYTFYVLAIMALMGWFAYKVTRNGSGKEIKPVLFYSFVGFLILIGVSLHIVTHETIPWKAMDLNRAEIKADKEFHITMANHKFQLPSNKLTITKNEKVKFVVESKDLTYGFGLFRSDNS
;
A
#
# COMPACT_ATOMS: atom_id res chain seq x y z
N MET A 1 3.63 -7.38 16.68
CA MET A 1 3.83 -6.75 15.36
C MET A 1 2.81 -7.38 14.44
N ILE A 2 1.96 -6.60 13.77
CA ILE A 2 1.00 -7.16 12.81
C ILE A 2 1.81 -7.77 11.67
N ASP A 3 1.53 -9.04 11.37
CA ASP A 3 2.19 -9.77 10.28
C ASP A 3 1.83 -9.13 8.94
N SER A 4 2.83 -8.88 8.09
CA SER A 4 2.64 -8.36 6.74
C SER A 4 1.65 -9.22 5.95
N ASN A 5 1.60 -10.53 6.18
CA ASN A 5 0.66 -11.43 5.53
C ASN A 5 -0.80 -11.08 5.84
N ILE A 6 -1.11 -10.63 7.06
CA ILE A 6 -2.47 -10.24 7.45
C ILE A 6 -2.92 -9.01 6.65
N VAL A 7 -2.03 -8.01 6.53
CA VAL A 7 -2.32 -6.80 5.77
C VAL A 7 -2.46 -7.10 4.29
N LEU A 8 -1.52 -7.87 3.71
CA LEU A 8 -1.52 -8.23 2.28
C LEU A 8 -2.72 -9.10 1.89
N THR A 9 -3.07 -10.08 2.73
CA THR A 9 -4.25 -10.92 2.51
C THR A 9 -5.54 -10.10 2.61
N GLY A 10 -5.64 -9.23 3.64
CA GLY A 10 -6.78 -8.34 3.81
C GLY A 10 -6.98 -7.41 2.61
N GLN A 11 -5.90 -6.81 2.11
CA GLN A 11 -5.93 -5.98 0.90
C GLN A 11 -6.34 -6.80 -0.33
N THR A 12 -5.79 -8.00 -0.52
CA THR A 12 -6.12 -8.88 -1.65
C THR A 12 -7.61 -9.19 -1.71
N ILE A 13 -8.20 -9.56 -0.57
CA ILE A 13 -9.64 -9.82 -0.45
C ILE A 13 -10.45 -8.56 -0.78
N ALA A 14 -10.08 -7.42 -0.21
CA ALA A 14 -10.78 -6.17 -0.42
C ALA A 14 -10.77 -5.70 -1.89
N TYR A 15 -9.60 -5.73 -2.53
CA TYR A 15 -9.47 -5.38 -3.95
C TYR A 15 -10.20 -6.36 -4.87
N THR A 16 -10.23 -7.65 -4.51
CA THR A 16 -11.03 -8.63 -5.25
C THR A 16 -12.52 -8.26 -5.22
N PHE A 17 -13.06 -7.91 -4.04
CA PHE A 17 -14.45 -7.45 -3.94
C PHE A 17 -14.71 -6.17 -4.74
N TYR A 18 -13.75 -5.25 -4.80
CA TYR A 18 -13.90 -4.02 -5.59
C TYR A 18 -14.02 -4.33 -7.07
N VAL A 19 -13.13 -5.19 -7.58
CA VAL A 19 -13.17 -5.62 -8.99
C VAL A 19 -14.49 -6.32 -9.29
N LEU A 20 -14.96 -7.22 -8.43
CA LEU A 20 -16.25 -7.89 -8.59
C LEU A 20 -17.42 -6.90 -8.60
N ALA A 21 -17.42 -5.89 -7.72
CA ALA A 21 -18.47 -4.88 -7.66
C ALA A 21 -18.49 -4.00 -8.92
N ILE A 22 -17.32 -3.60 -9.42
CA ILE A 22 -17.18 -2.84 -10.68
C ILE A 22 -17.66 -3.69 -11.86
N MET A 23 -17.24 -4.96 -11.95
CA MET A 23 -17.69 -5.85 -13.01
C MET A 23 -19.20 -6.08 -12.97
N ALA A 24 -19.80 -6.21 -11.79
CA ALA A 24 -21.25 -6.32 -11.64
C ALA A 24 -21.98 -5.05 -12.13
N LEU A 25 -21.47 -3.87 -11.78
CA LEU A 25 -22.03 -2.60 -12.25
C LEU A 25 -21.92 -2.47 -13.78
N MET A 26 -20.74 -2.75 -14.34
CA MET A 26 -20.48 -2.67 -15.78
C MET A 26 -21.30 -3.71 -16.55
N GLY A 27 -21.39 -4.94 -16.04
CA GLY A 27 -22.19 -6.01 -16.63
C GLY A 27 -23.69 -5.68 -16.60
N TRP A 28 -24.20 -5.15 -15.49
CA TRP A 28 -25.58 -4.64 -15.42
C TRP A 28 -25.79 -3.55 -16.47
N PHE A 29 -24.93 -2.53 -16.50
CA PHE A 29 -25.05 -1.41 -17.43
C PHE A 29 -25.07 -1.90 -18.88
N ALA A 30 -24.11 -2.75 -19.26
CA ALA A 30 -24.02 -3.33 -20.59
C ALA A 30 -25.30 -4.11 -20.95
N TYR A 31 -25.79 -4.97 -20.05
CA TYR A 31 -27.04 -5.73 -20.26
C TYR A 31 -28.25 -4.80 -20.47
N LYS A 32 -28.34 -3.71 -19.70
CA LYS A 32 -29.43 -2.74 -19.83
C LYS A 32 -29.43 -1.99 -21.15
N VAL A 33 -28.25 -1.63 -21.66
CA VAL A 33 -28.09 -0.88 -22.93
C VAL A 33 -28.26 -1.79 -24.15
N THR A 34 -27.95 -3.09 -24.03
CA THR A 34 -27.96 -4.03 -25.18
C THR A 34 -29.25 -4.82 -25.35
N ARG A 35 -30.09 -4.94 -24.31
CA ARG A 35 -31.36 -5.70 -24.41
C ARG A 35 -32.42 -4.95 -25.23
N ASN A 36 -33.20 -5.70 -26.00
CA ASN A 36 -34.37 -5.19 -26.72
C ASN A 36 -35.58 -5.02 -25.77
N GLY A 37 -36.39 -3.99 -26.00
CA GLY A 37 -37.66 -3.73 -25.28
C GLY A 37 -37.70 -2.36 -24.58
N SER A 38 -38.89 -1.94 -24.12
CA SER A 38 -39.04 -0.69 -23.37
C SER A 38 -38.32 -0.81 -22.01
N GLY A 39 -37.24 -0.07 -21.86
CA GLY A 39 -36.44 -0.10 -20.64
C GLY A 39 -37.28 0.35 -19.45
N LYS A 40 -37.61 -0.58 -18.53
CA LYS A 40 -38.09 -0.18 -17.20
C LYS A 40 -37.07 0.77 -16.57
N GLU A 41 -37.54 1.97 -16.24
CA GLU A 41 -36.79 3.02 -15.56
C GLU A 41 -36.17 2.46 -14.27
N ILE A 42 -34.86 2.67 -14.09
CA ILE A 42 -34.20 2.31 -12.84
C ILE A 42 -34.49 3.45 -11.88
N LYS A 43 -35.09 3.13 -10.73
CA LYS A 43 -35.29 4.13 -9.69
C LYS A 43 -33.92 4.70 -9.30
N PRO A 44 -33.71 6.03 -9.38
CA PRO A 44 -32.42 6.65 -9.06
C PRO A 44 -31.88 6.25 -7.68
N VAL A 45 -32.79 5.97 -6.73
CA VAL A 45 -32.45 5.48 -5.40
C VAL A 45 -31.57 4.22 -5.44
N LEU A 46 -31.81 3.27 -6.34
CA LEU A 46 -31.01 2.04 -6.42
C LEU A 46 -29.57 2.34 -6.83
N PHE A 47 -29.39 3.26 -7.79
CA PHE A 47 -28.08 3.69 -8.24
C PHE A 47 -27.33 4.43 -7.13
N TYR A 48 -27.96 5.43 -6.51
CA TYR A 48 -27.31 6.21 -5.46
C TYR A 48 -27.07 5.39 -4.19
N SER A 49 -27.94 4.44 -3.83
CA SER A 49 -27.69 3.50 -2.75
C SER A 49 -26.48 2.61 -3.04
N PHE A 50 -26.33 2.12 -4.27
CA PHE A 50 -25.16 1.33 -4.66
C PHE A 50 -23.87 2.16 -4.61
N VAL A 51 -23.88 3.37 -5.15
CA VAL A 51 -22.72 4.29 -5.09
C VAL A 51 -22.38 4.64 -3.64
N GLY A 52 -23.38 4.98 -2.82
CA GLY A 52 -23.18 5.28 -1.40
C GLY A 52 -22.60 4.10 -0.63
N PHE A 53 -23.06 2.87 -0.91
CA PHE A 53 -22.50 1.66 -0.35
C PHE A 53 -21.03 1.45 -0.75
N LEU A 54 -20.68 1.67 -2.03
CA LEU A 54 -19.30 1.59 -2.49
C LEU A 54 -18.40 2.64 -1.83
N ILE A 55 -18.87 3.88 -1.68
CA ILE A 55 -18.14 4.93 -0.97
C ILE A 55 -17.90 4.51 0.48
N LEU A 56 -18.93 3.99 1.16
CA LEU A 56 -18.81 3.56 2.55
C LEU A 56 -17.76 2.45 2.70
N ILE A 57 -17.79 1.41 1.86
CA ILE A 57 -16.77 0.35 1.86
C ILE A 57 -15.39 0.93 1.52
N GLY A 58 -15.32 1.80 0.50
CA GLY A 58 -14.14 2.54 0.07
C GLY A 58 -13.40 3.19 1.23
N VAL A 59 -14.10 4.13 1.86
CA VAL A 59 -13.58 4.94 2.96
C VAL A 59 -13.26 4.07 4.17
N SER A 60 -14.14 3.11 4.53
CA SER A 60 -13.86 2.20 5.64
C SER A 60 -12.58 1.40 5.44
N LEU A 61 -12.32 0.87 4.25
CA LEU A 61 -11.08 0.15 3.95
C LEU A 61 -9.86 1.06 4.13
N HIS A 62 -9.90 2.29 3.59
CA HIS A 62 -8.80 3.24 3.74
C HIS A 62 -8.53 3.59 5.21
N ILE A 63 -9.57 3.80 6.02
CA ILE A 63 -9.41 4.06 7.45
C ILE A 63 -8.82 2.84 8.16
N VAL A 64 -9.35 1.63 7.91
CA VAL A 64 -8.86 0.40 8.56
C VAL A 64 -7.41 0.13 8.20
N THR A 65 -7.03 0.26 6.93
CA THR A 65 -5.64 0.08 6.48
C THR A 65 -4.72 1.12 7.12
N HIS A 66 -5.13 2.38 7.14
CA HIS A 66 -4.40 3.45 7.83
C HIS A 66 -4.17 3.12 9.31
N GLU A 67 -5.19 2.67 10.04
CA GLU A 67 -5.09 2.34 11.46
C GLU A 67 -4.34 1.03 11.78
N THR A 68 -4.20 0.13 10.80
CA THR A 68 -3.54 -1.17 11.00
C THR A 68 -2.07 -1.21 10.59
N ILE A 69 -1.62 -0.29 9.73
CA ILE A 69 -0.21 -0.25 9.28
C ILE A 69 0.72 0.15 10.44
N PRO A 70 1.65 -0.73 10.86
CA PRO A 70 2.45 -0.48 12.07
C PRO A 70 3.47 0.65 11.91
N TRP A 71 3.87 0.99 10.67
CA TRP A 71 4.78 2.12 10.39
C TRP A 71 4.03 3.44 10.10
N LYS A 72 2.69 3.50 10.24
CA LYS A 72 1.90 4.72 9.98
C LYS A 72 2.50 5.95 10.67
N ALA A 73 2.74 5.85 11.98
CA ALA A 73 3.23 6.99 12.76
C ALA A 73 4.62 7.44 12.29
N MET A 74 5.43 6.53 11.75
CA MET A 74 6.74 6.85 11.19
C MET A 74 6.61 7.59 9.86
N ASP A 75 5.73 7.14 8.97
CA ASP A 75 5.50 7.78 7.66
C ASP A 75 4.88 9.18 7.79
N LEU A 76 3.83 9.31 8.61
CA LEU A 76 3.10 10.58 8.76
C LEU A 76 3.96 11.66 9.41
N ASN A 77 4.82 11.28 10.37
CA ASN A 77 5.65 12.21 11.13
C ASN A 77 7.12 12.19 10.68
N ARG A 78 7.41 11.69 9.47
CA ARG A 78 8.79 11.43 9.00
C ARG A 78 9.73 12.61 9.16
N ALA A 79 9.22 13.84 8.99
CA ALA A 79 10.01 15.07 9.06
C ALA A 79 10.51 15.39 10.48
N GLU A 80 9.80 14.92 11.49
CA GLU A 80 10.10 15.18 12.90
C GLU A 80 10.94 14.08 13.54
N ILE A 81 11.15 12.96 12.83
CA ILE A 81 11.88 11.82 13.34
C ILE A 81 13.37 12.12 13.37
N LYS A 82 13.90 12.17 14.59
CA LYS A 82 15.34 12.11 14.83
C LYS A 82 15.79 10.65 14.82
N ALA A 83 16.80 10.36 14.01
CA ALA A 83 17.42 9.04 13.98
C ALA A 83 18.36 8.89 15.18
N ASP A 84 18.30 7.73 15.82
CA ASP A 84 19.25 7.35 16.87
C ASP A 84 20.62 6.97 16.27
N LYS A 85 20.61 6.53 15.01
CA LYS A 85 21.80 6.11 14.27
C LYS A 85 21.63 6.38 12.77
N GLU A 86 22.71 6.80 12.13
CA GLU A 86 22.78 6.94 10.68
C GLU A 86 23.84 6.01 10.09
N PHE A 87 23.52 5.40 8.95
CA PHE A 87 24.49 4.68 8.14
C PHE A 87 24.62 5.35 6.77
N HIS A 88 25.81 5.89 6.50
CA HIS A 88 26.12 6.53 5.24
C HIS A 88 26.67 5.48 4.27
N ILE A 89 25.95 5.24 3.20
CA ILE A 89 26.24 4.22 2.20
C ILE A 89 26.38 4.91 0.85
N THR A 90 27.47 4.64 0.14
CA THR A 90 27.71 5.17 -1.19
C THR A 90 27.77 4.04 -2.21
N MET A 91 27.21 4.26 -3.40
CA MET A 91 27.31 3.35 -4.53
C MET A 91 28.01 4.03 -5.71
N ALA A 92 29.06 3.37 -6.20
CA ALA A 92 29.80 3.77 -7.39
C ALA A 92 30.53 2.56 -7.98
N ASN A 93 30.74 2.55 -9.29
CA ASN A 93 31.44 1.49 -10.02
C ASN A 93 30.88 0.10 -9.71
N HIS A 94 29.54 -0.03 -9.64
CA HIS A 94 28.84 -1.28 -9.30
C HIS A 94 29.23 -1.87 -7.94
N LYS A 95 29.68 -1.05 -6.99
CA LYS A 95 30.08 -1.49 -5.64
C LYS A 95 29.42 -0.64 -4.56
N PHE A 96 28.98 -1.33 -3.51
CA PHE A 96 28.55 -0.70 -2.27
C PHE A 96 29.76 -0.37 -1.40
N GLN A 97 29.82 0.88 -0.94
CA GLN A 97 30.77 1.37 0.04
C GLN A 97 30.00 1.53 1.35
N LEU A 98 30.15 0.54 2.23
CA LEU A 98 29.51 0.51 3.54
C LEU A 98 30.42 1.14 4.59
N PRO A 99 29.86 1.76 5.66
CA PRO A 99 30.66 2.36 6.72
C PRO A 99 31.38 1.31 7.59
N SER A 100 30.95 0.06 7.52
CA SER A 100 31.60 -1.10 8.16
C SER A 100 31.17 -2.39 7.47
N ASN A 101 31.88 -3.50 7.77
CA ASN A 101 31.53 -4.83 7.26
C ASN A 101 30.18 -5.36 7.80
N LYS A 102 29.70 -4.82 8.93
CA LYS A 102 28.44 -5.23 9.57
C LYS A 102 27.77 -4.04 10.22
N LEU A 103 26.53 -3.77 9.81
CA LEU A 103 25.67 -2.75 10.40
C LEU A 103 24.85 -3.38 11.53
N THR A 104 25.00 -2.89 12.75
CA THR A 104 24.30 -3.42 13.94
C THR A 104 23.28 -2.40 14.45
N ILE A 105 22.04 -2.85 14.59
CA ILE A 105 20.90 -2.07 15.04
C ILE A 105 20.34 -2.72 16.30
N THR A 106 20.12 -1.93 17.34
CA THR A 106 19.49 -2.38 18.58
C THR A 106 17.97 -2.32 18.44
N LYS A 107 17.25 -3.23 19.11
CA LYS A 107 15.79 -3.18 19.14
C LYS A 107 15.31 -1.79 19.60
N ASN A 108 14.33 -1.23 18.90
CA ASN A 108 13.74 0.10 19.12
C ASN A 108 14.60 1.30 18.71
N GLU A 109 15.79 1.13 18.15
CA GLU A 109 16.51 2.24 17.49
C GLU A 109 15.81 2.64 16.18
N LYS A 110 15.61 3.94 15.99
CA LYS A 110 15.24 4.52 14.69
C LYS A 110 16.51 4.76 13.91
N VAL A 111 16.69 3.99 12.84
CA VAL A 111 17.88 4.06 12.00
C VAL A 111 17.56 4.70 10.67
N LYS A 112 18.42 5.63 10.23
CA LYS A 112 18.35 6.24 8.91
C LYS A 112 19.50 5.76 8.05
N PHE A 113 19.18 5.15 6.91
CA PHE A 113 20.15 4.84 5.88
C PHE A 113 20.25 6.03 4.94
N VAL A 114 21.41 6.69 4.93
CA VAL A 114 21.71 7.78 4.01
C VAL A 114 22.43 7.16 2.83
N VAL A 115 21.70 6.97 1.73
CA VAL A 115 22.17 6.22 0.58
C VAL A 115 22.39 7.17 -0.59
N GLU A 116 23.62 7.23 -1.09
CA GLU A 116 24.02 8.09 -2.19
C GLU A 116 24.52 7.25 -3.36
N SER A 117 23.97 7.46 -4.56
CA SER A 117 24.49 6.87 -5.78
C SER A 117 25.26 7.92 -6.58
N LYS A 118 26.53 7.65 -6.95
CA LYS A 118 27.43 8.65 -7.54
C LYS A 118 27.60 8.56 -9.06
N ASP A 119 27.22 7.45 -9.69
CA ASP A 119 27.41 7.24 -11.14
C ASP A 119 26.15 6.73 -11.87
N LEU A 120 25.45 5.75 -11.32
CA LEU A 120 24.21 5.18 -11.86
C LEU A 120 23.10 5.16 -10.81
N THR A 121 21.88 4.83 -11.20
CA THR A 121 20.80 4.56 -10.25
C THR A 121 20.92 3.15 -9.69
N TYR A 122 21.08 3.03 -8.37
CA TYR A 122 21.07 1.75 -7.66
C TYR A 122 19.93 1.68 -6.66
N GLY A 123 19.44 0.47 -6.41
CA GLY A 123 18.52 0.19 -5.31
C GLY A 123 19.26 -0.21 -4.03
N PHE A 124 18.68 0.14 -2.89
CA PHE A 124 19.09 -0.38 -1.58
C PHE A 124 17.86 -0.95 -0.88
N GLY A 125 17.99 -2.16 -0.35
CA GLY A 125 16.90 -2.86 0.32
C GLY A 125 17.41 -3.65 1.52
N LEU A 126 16.59 -3.73 2.56
CA LEU A 126 16.82 -4.60 3.71
C LEU A 126 15.94 -5.83 3.56
N PHE A 127 16.55 -7.00 3.65
CA PHE A 127 15.88 -8.28 3.52
C PHE A 127 16.11 -9.09 4.79
N ARG A 128 15.07 -9.79 5.23
CA ARG A 128 15.23 -10.80 6.27
C ARG A 128 15.91 -12.02 5.67
N SER A 129 16.73 -12.70 6.48
CA SER A 129 17.42 -13.92 6.05
C SER A 129 16.48 -15.06 5.72
N ASP A 130 15.25 -15.02 6.24
CA ASP A 130 14.21 -16.04 6.00
C ASP A 130 13.30 -15.69 4.81
N ASN A 131 13.56 -14.59 4.11
CA ASN A 131 12.75 -14.08 3.00
C ASN A 131 11.28 -13.77 3.36
N SER A 132 10.98 -13.52 4.65
CA SER A 132 9.66 -13.08 5.11
C SER A 132 9.44 -11.56 5.07
#